data_AF-A0A1W9PHQ0-F1
#
_entry.id   AF-A0A1W9PHQ0-F1
#
_cell.length_a   1.000
_cell.length_b   1.000
_cell.length_c   1.000
_cell.angle_alpha   90.00
_cell.angle_beta   90.00
_cell.angle_gamma   90.00
#
_symmetry.space_group_name_H-M   'P 1'
#
loop_
_entity.id
_entity.type
_entity.pdbx_description
1 polymer ?
#
loop_
_entity_poly.entity_id
_entity_poly.type
_entity_poly.pdbx_seq_one_letter_code
_entity_poly.pdbx_strand_id
1 'polypeptide(L)'
;MLVVDITRKLSKGQQIIIGHLSYSAAKLWNVANHAFKNQETDLYHLKHYLKDNFWYKNLHSQSAQTVIEKLQIAWKNYFKKHTKSPPGFQSKDETFQFGGRKTASR
;
A
#
# COMPACT_ATOMS: atom_id res chain seq x y z
N MET A 1 -7.94 -6.25 -17.96
CA MET A 1 -6.92 -5.93 -16.94
C MET A 1 -5.62 -5.67 -17.68
N LEU A 2 -5.07 -4.45 -17.65
CA LEU A 2 -3.78 -4.15 -18.28
C LEU A 2 -2.67 -4.78 -17.44
N VAL A 3 -2.00 -5.81 -17.97
CA VAL A 3 -0.84 -6.43 -17.34
C VAL A 3 0.40 -5.73 -17.89
N VAL A 4 1.12 -5.02 -17.02
CA VAL A 4 2.40 -4.37 -17.36
C VAL A 4 3.52 -5.28 -16.86
N ASP A 5 4.31 -5.80 -17.79
CA ASP A 5 5.53 -6.54 -17.48
C ASP A 5 6.65 -5.56 -17.08
N ILE A 6 6.86 -5.42 -15.78
CA ILE A 6 7.88 -4.54 -15.17
C ILE A 6 9.30 -5.14 -15.22
N THR A 7 9.43 -6.40 -15.63
CA THR A 7 10.72 -7.09 -15.74
C THR A 7 11.49 -6.71 -17.00
N ARG A 8 10.85 -6.00 -17.94
CA ARG A 8 11.43 -5.52 -19.20
C ARG A 8 11.54 -3.99 -19.22
N LYS A 9 12.43 -3.47 -20.06
CA LYS A 9 12.58 -2.02 -20.28
C LYS A 9 11.28 -1.45 -20.83
N LEU A 10 10.63 -0.59 -20.04
CA LEU A 10 9.37 0.08 -20.40
C LEU A 10 9.58 1.01 -21.61
N SER A 11 8.62 1.03 -22.52
CA SER A 11 8.60 2.00 -23.62
C SER A 11 8.39 3.43 -23.09
N LYS A 12 8.82 4.45 -23.85
CA LYS A 12 8.66 5.86 -23.45
C LYS A 12 7.20 6.22 -23.14
N GLY A 13 6.26 5.68 -23.91
CA GLY A 13 4.82 5.89 -23.68
C GLY A 13 4.34 5.24 -22.37
N GLN A 14 4.78 4.02 -22.06
CA GLN A 14 4.44 3.34 -20.81
C GLN A 14 4.99 4.10 -19.59
N GLN A 15 6.23 4.62 -19.68
CA GLN A 15 6.83 5.43 -18.61
C GLN A 15 6.03 6.70 -18.34
N ILE A 16 5.57 7.39 -19.39
CA ILE A 16 4.72 8.59 -19.25
C ILE A 16 3.41 8.22 -18.56
N ILE A 17 2.72 7.17 -19.02
CA ILE A 17 1.45 6.71 -18.43
C ILE A 17 1.63 6.36 -16.94
N ILE A 18 2.64 5.55 -16.61
CA ILE A 18 2.93 5.18 -15.23
C ILE A 18 3.26 6.42 -14.40
N GLY A 19 4.05 7.36 -14.93
CA GLY A 19 4.37 8.62 -14.27
C GLY A 19 3.11 9.43 -13.92
N HIS A 20 2.17 9.57 -14.86
CA HIS A 20 0.89 10.25 -14.61
C HIS A 20 0.02 9.53 -13.58
N LEU A 21 -0.05 8.19 -13.63
CA LEU A 21 -0.80 7.37 -12.68
C LEU A 21 -0.20 7.47 -11.27
N SER A 22 1.12 7.35 -11.14
CA SER A 22 1.85 7.46 -9.88
C SER A 22 1.72 8.85 -9.27
N TYR A 23 1.82 9.91 -10.09
CA TYR A 23 1.62 11.28 -9.63
C TYR A 23 0.20 11.50 -9.09
N SER A 24 -0.80 11.04 -9.84
CA SER A 24 -2.21 11.15 -9.45
C SER A 24 -2.50 10.35 -8.16
N ALA A 25 -1.91 9.16 -8.02
CA ALA A 25 -2.00 8.35 -6.81
C ALA A 25 -1.38 9.06 -5.59
N ALA A 26 -0.21 9.67 -5.75
CA ALA A 26 0.46 10.42 -4.68
C ALA A 26 -0.35 11.66 -4.25
N LYS A 27 -0.95 12.38 -5.20
CA LYS A 27 -1.85 13.50 -4.90
C LYS A 27 -3.11 13.03 -4.17
N LEU A 28 -3.71 11.92 -4.61
CA LEU A 28 -4.85 11.30 -3.93
C LEU A 28 -4.50 10.93 -2.49
N TRP A 29 -3.33 10.33 -2.26
CA TRP A 29 -2.83 10.01 -0.92
C TRP A 29 -2.75 11.24 -0.02
N ASN A 30 -2.20 12.35 -0.53
CA ASN A 30 -2.07 13.58 0.26
C ASN A 30 -3.43 14.17 0.64
N VAL A 31 -4.38 14.22 -0.30
CA VAL A 31 -5.74 14.71 -0.03
C VAL A 31 -6.45 13.81 0.98
N ALA A 32 -6.36 12.50 0.79
CA ALA A 32 -6.94 11.51 1.69
C ALA A 32 -6.35 11.62 3.11
N ASN A 33 -5.03 11.80 3.22
CA ASN A 33 -4.34 11.92 4.50
C ASN A 33 -4.71 13.23 5.24
N HIS A 34 -4.84 14.33 4.50
CA HIS A 34 -5.31 15.60 5.06
C HIS A 34 -6.75 15.51 5.57
N ALA A 35 -7.65 14.91 4.78
CA ALA A 35 -9.04 14.69 5.18
C ALA A 35 -9.13 13.79 6.43
N PHE A 36 -8.39 12.68 6.45
CA PHE A 36 -8.36 11.77 7.60
C PHE A 36 -7.86 12.43 8.88
N LYS A 37 -6.79 13.24 8.79
CA LYS A 37 -6.23 13.96 9.94
C LYS A 37 -7.17 15.05 10.47
N ASN A 38 -7.87 15.77 9.60
CA ASN A 38 -8.64 16.94 9.99
C ASN A 38 -10.09 16.63 10.38
N GLN A 39 -10.70 15.57 9.82
CA GLN A 39 -12.12 15.30 10.01
C GLN A 39 -12.40 14.05 10.86
N GLU A 40 -11.37 13.38 11.41
CA GLU A 40 -11.48 12.10 12.18
C GLU A 40 -12.53 11.13 11.60
N THR A 41 -12.57 11.07 10.28
CA THR A 41 -13.70 10.51 9.55
C THR A 41 -13.51 9.02 9.33
N ASP A 42 -14.56 8.23 9.58
CA ASP A 42 -14.56 6.80 9.29
C ASP A 42 -14.25 6.53 7.80
N LEU A 43 -13.63 5.38 7.52
CA LEU A 43 -13.17 4.99 6.18
C LEU A 43 -14.30 5.05 5.15
N TYR A 44 -15.52 4.69 5.54
CA TYR A 44 -16.68 4.72 4.67
C TYR A 44 -16.96 6.13 4.14
N HIS A 45 -16.94 7.11 5.04
CA HIS A 45 -17.14 8.51 4.71
C HIS A 45 -15.95 9.08 3.93
N LEU A 46 -14.72 8.68 4.25
CA LEU A 46 -13.53 9.07 3.48
C LEU A 46 -13.60 8.55 2.03
N LYS A 47 -14.03 7.30 1.82
CA LYS A 47 -14.20 6.72 0.47
C LYS A 47 -15.25 7.48 -0.36
N HIS A 48 -16.36 7.88 0.26
CA HIS A 48 -17.39 8.68 -0.40
C HIS A 48 -16.90 10.09 -0.71
N TYR A 49 -16.25 10.77 0.23
CA TYR A 49 -15.66 12.09 0.00
C TYR A 49 -14.63 12.09 -1.14
N LEU A 50 -13.78 11.07 -1.18
CA LEU A 50 -12.73 10.96 -2.20
C LEU A 50 -13.26 10.56 -3.58
N LYS A 51 -14.42 9.89 -3.68
CA LYS A 51 -15.02 9.50 -4.97
C LYS A 51 -15.26 10.68 -5.90
N ASP A 52 -15.61 11.84 -5.34
CA ASP A 52 -15.87 13.05 -6.12
C ASP A 52 -14.60 13.84 -6.44
N ASN A 53 -13.46 13.46 -5.87
CA ASN A 53 -12.19 14.13 -6.08
C ASN A 53 -11.66 13.92 -7.51
N PHE A 54 -11.10 14.99 -8.09
CA PHE A 54 -10.45 14.97 -9.40
C PHE A 54 -9.41 13.85 -9.54
N TRP A 55 -8.56 13.66 -8.53
CA TRP A 55 -7.50 12.64 -8.57
C TRP A 55 -8.03 11.20 -8.50
N TYR A 56 -9.19 11.00 -7.86
CA TYR A 56 -9.86 9.71 -7.82
C TYR A 56 -10.43 9.33 -9.18
N LYS A 57 -11.02 10.30 -9.90
CA LYS A 57 -11.57 10.12 -11.25
C LYS A 57 -10.49 9.90 -12.32
N ASN A 58 -9.28 10.42 -12.10
CA ASN A 58 -8.13 10.19 -12.98
C ASN A 58 -7.45 8.82 -12.80
N LEU A 59 -7.77 8.10 -11.72
CA LEU A 59 -7.27 6.75 -11.49
C LEU A 59 -8.31 5.71 -11.87
N HIS A 60 -7.84 4.51 -12.25
CA HIS A 60 -8.71 3.36 -12.29
C HIS A 60 -9.29 3.09 -10.89
N SER A 61 -10.57 2.74 -10.81
CA SER A 61 -11.29 2.60 -9.55
C SER A 61 -10.59 1.64 -8.56
N GLN A 62 -10.04 0.52 -9.07
CA GLN A 62 -9.29 -0.44 -8.25
C GLN A 62 -8.01 0.17 -7.65
N SER A 63 -7.28 0.97 -8.43
CA SER A 63 -6.05 1.62 -7.98
C SER A 63 -6.36 2.68 -6.92
N ALA A 64 -7.41 3.48 -7.11
CA ALA A 64 -7.83 4.49 -6.14
C ALA A 64 -8.28 3.85 -4.82
N GLN A 65 -9.03 2.75 -4.88
CA GLN A 65 -9.42 1.98 -3.69
C GLN A 65 -8.21 1.42 -2.95
N THR A 66 -7.23 0.86 -3.69
CA THR A 66 -6.01 0.32 -3.10
C THR A 66 -5.20 1.39 -2.35
N VAL A 67 -5.10 2.61 -2.90
CA VAL A 67 -4.43 3.75 -2.24
C VAL A 67 -5.10 4.07 -0.90
N ILE A 68 -6.43 4.11 -0.87
CA ILE A 68 -7.21 4.40 0.36
C ILE A 68 -7.07 3.27 1.39
N GLU A 69 -7.07 2.00 0.95
CA GLU A 69 -6.87 0.85 1.85
C GLU A 69 -5.46 0.81 2.44
N LYS A 70 -4.44 1.12 1.64
CA LYS A 70 -3.06 1.27 2.12
C LYS A 70 -2.95 2.39 3.16
N LEU A 71 -3.67 3.50 2.97
CA LEU A 71 -3.73 4.58 3.95
C LEU A 71 -4.35 4.10 5.26
N GLN A 72 -5.43 3.33 5.21
CA GLN A 72 -6.05 2.74 6.40
C GLN A 72 -5.08 1.82 7.16
N ILE A 73 -4.37 0.94 6.43
CA ILE A 73 -3.37 0.05 7.02
C ILE A 73 -2.24 0.88 7.66
N ALA A 74 -1.78 1.95 7.00
CA ALA A 74 -0.73 2.82 7.53
C ALA A 74 -1.16 3.49 8.85
N TRP A 75 -2.39 4.03 8.92
CA TRP A 75 -2.91 4.62 10.15
C TRP A 75 -3.15 3.60 11.26
N LYS A 76 -3.70 2.41 10.92
CA LYS A 76 -3.81 1.30 11.87
C LYS A 76 -2.43 0.92 12.43
N ASN A 77 -1.41 0.84 11.59
CA ASN A 77 -0.04 0.52 12.01
C ASN A 77 0.58 1.63 12.86
N TYR A 78 0.35 2.90 12.51
CA TYR A 78 0.82 4.07 13.25
C TYR A 78 0.29 4.08 14.69
N PHE A 79 -1.02 3.88 14.88
CA PHE A 79 -1.63 3.88 16.22
C PHE A 79 -1.43 2.58 16.99
N LYS A 80 -1.38 1.42 16.33
CA LYS A 80 -1.21 0.12 17.00
C LYS A 80 0.25 -0.24 17.33
N LYS A 81 1.24 0.62 17.02
CA LYS A 81 2.68 0.35 17.24
C LYS A 81 3.16 -1.00 16.67
N HIS A 82 2.48 -1.55 15.64
CA HIS A 82 2.85 -2.83 15.01
C HIS A 82 4.24 -2.78 14.34
N THR A 83 4.81 -1.59 14.16
CA THR A 83 6.19 -1.39 13.72
C THR A 83 7.24 -1.84 14.73
N LYS A 84 6.88 -2.17 15.99
CA LYS A 84 7.83 -2.66 16.98
C LYS A 84 8.20 -4.14 16.80
N SER A 85 7.33 -4.96 16.18
CA SER A 85 7.62 -6.37 15.89
C SER A 85 6.78 -6.87 14.70
N PRO A 86 7.26 -6.69 13.46
CA PRO A 86 6.70 -7.38 12.31
C PRO A 86 6.66 -8.90 12.53
N PRO A 87 5.62 -9.63 12.10
CA PRO A 87 5.63 -11.09 12.13
C PRO A 87 6.79 -11.60 11.26
N GLY A 88 7.81 -12.18 11.90
CA GLY A 88 9.08 -12.59 11.27
C GLY A 88 10.28 -11.69 11.57
N PHE A 89 10.15 -10.65 12.39
CA PHE A 89 11.28 -9.86 12.85
C PHE A 89 12.08 -10.65 13.89
N GLN A 90 13.19 -11.25 13.46
CA GLN A 90 14.13 -11.91 14.35
C GLN A 90 14.94 -10.85 15.12
N SER A 91 14.89 -10.94 16.44
CA SER A 91 15.79 -10.25 17.37
C SER A 91 17.24 -10.49 16.90
N LYS A 92 18.07 -9.44 16.86
CA LYS A 92 19.47 -9.54 16.38
C LYS A 92 20.39 -10.42 17.25
N ASP A 93 19.86 -10.95 18.35
CA ASP A 93 20.57 -11.73 19.36
C ASP A 93 20.32 -13.25 19.25
N GLU A 94 19.45 -13.70 18.33
CA GLU A 94 19.16 -15.11 18.13
C GLU A 94 20.09 -15.69 17.06
N THR A 95 21.10 -16.45 17.52
CA THR A 95 21.96 -17.27 16.69
C THR A 95 21.12 -18.24 15.86
N PHE A 96 21.26 -18.17 14.54
CA PHE A 96 20.60 -19.04 13.56
C PHE A 96 21.00 -20.51 13.78
N GLN A 97 20.21 -21.26 14.56
CA GLN A 97 20.36 -22.71 14.66
C GLN A 97 19.64 -23.37 13.48
N PHE A 98 20.40 -23.82 12.48
CA PHE A 98 19.90 -24.64 11.38
C PHE A 98 19.44 -26.01 11.91
N GLY A 99 18.16 -26.13 12.23
CA GLY A 99 17.51 -27.40 12.59
C GLY A 99 17.31 -28.29 11.37
N GLY A 100 18.24 -29.22 11.16
CA GLY A 100 18.12 -30.30 10.17
C GLY A 100 16.89 -31.18 10.40
N ARG A 101 16.20 -31.51 9.29
CA ARG A 101 15.05 -32.41 9.22
C ARG A 101 15.35 -33.73 9.91
N LYS A 102 14.58 -34.09 10.95
CA LYS A 102 14.53 -35.47 11.45
C LYS A 102 13.63 -36.27 10.51
N THR A 103 14.22 -37.07 9.65
CA THR A 103 13.55 -38.15 8.93
C THR A 103 13.06 -39.17 9.96
N ALA A 104 11.75 -39.40 10.02
CA ALA A 104 11.16 -40.49 10.78
C ALA A 104 11.48 -41.81 10.06
N SER A 105 12.31 -42.66 10.67
CA SER A 105 12.49 -44.05 10.25
C SER A 105 11.36 -44.89 10.84
N ARG A 106 10.77 -45.74 9.99
CA ARG A 106 10.08 -46.97 10.41
C ARG A 106 11.10 -47.96 10.98
#